data_AF-A0A397VTX7-F1
#
_entry.id   AF-A0A397VTX7-F1
#
_cell.length_a   1.000
_cell.length_b   1.000
_cell.length_c   1.000
_cell.angle_alpha   90.00
_cell.angle_beta   90.00
_cell.angle_gamma   90.00
#
_symmetry.space_group_name_H-M   'P 1'
#
loop_
_entity.id
_entity.type
_entity.pdbx_description
1 polymer ?
#
loop_
_entity_poly.entity_id
_entity_poly.type
_entity_poly.pdbx_seq_one_letter_code
_entity_poly.pdbx_strand_id
1 'polypeptide(L)'
;INKDDNNIKTVTLKHISIQQFEVIIKYIYRGVILLKDYDTSFIFKPMFFAHEYFINELANHLESYLIKEQSHWLRLHFADVYQTSFQNNQFQELQKWCNDIVTKYPNKVFDSKDLHSLQENALISLLKRDDLQMEERKIWNYVIEWGIAQNQGLPSDPEDWTLENF
;
A
#
# COMPACT_ATOMS: atom_id res chain seq x y z
N ILE A 1 25.35 -1.91 -11.61
CA ILE A 1 25.49 -3.39 -11.76
C ILE A 1 26.87 -3.66 -12.32
N ASN A 2 27.81 -4.07 -11.46
CA ASN A 2 29.16 -4.40 -11.87
C ASN A 2 29.21 -5.84 -12.40
N LYS A 3 30.10 -6.10 -13.35
CA LYS A 3 30.36 -7.46 -13.83
C LYS A 3 31.29 -8.15 -12.84
N ASP A 4 31.10 -9.45 -12.64
CA ASP A 4 32.09 -10.29 -11.95
C ASP A 4 33.25 -10.69 -12.89
N ASP A 5 34.21 -11.45 -12.35
CA ASP A 5 35.38 -11.94 -13.09
C ASP A 5 35.00 -12.84 -14.29
N ASN A 6 33.77 -13.35 -14.32
CA ASN A 6 33.20 -14.16 -15.39
C ASN A 6 32.35 -13.34 -16.38
N ASN A 7 32.40 -12.00 -16.32
CA ASN A 7 31.56 -11.10 -17.10
C ASN A 7 30.04 -11.21 -16.83
N ILE A 8 29.62 -11.87 -15.76
CA ILE A 8 28.22 -12.03 -15.37
C ILE A 8 27.75 -10.78 -14.63
N LYS A 9 26.54 -10.33 -14.96
CA LYS A 9 25.83 -9.27 -14.24
C LYS A 9 24.71 -9.89 -13.41
N THR A 10 24.84 -9.84 -12.09
CA THR A 10 23.81 -10.32 -11.18
C THR A 10 22.84 -9.20 -10.83
N VAL A 11 21.54 -9.47 -10.98
CA VAL A 11 20.46 -8.59 -10.53
C VAL A 11 19.75 -9.29 -9.39
N THR A 12 19.77 -8.69 -8.20
CA THR A 12 19.07 -9.21 -7.03
C THR A 12 17.74 -8.50 -6.88
N LEU A 13 16.66 -9.21 -7.16
CA LEU A 13 15.30 -8.71 -6.98
C LEU A 13 14.86 -9.02 -5.54
N LYS A 14 14.59 -7.98 -4.76
CA LYS A 14 14.01 -8.11 -3.42
C LYS A 14 12.48 -8.02 -3.52
N HIS A 15 11.78 -8.61 -2.56
CA HIS A 15 10.32 -8.46 -2.41
C HIS A 15 9.43 -9.13 -3.49
N ILE A 16 9.98 -10.04 -4.29
CA ILE A 16 9.21 -10.91 -5.20
C ILE A 16 9.55 -12.38 -4.94
N SER A 17 8.53 -13.25 -4.94
CA SER A 17 8.76 -14.70 -4.89
C SER A 17 9.19 -15.25 -6.26
N ILE A 18 9.85 -16.41 -6.28
CA ILE A 18 10.25 -17.09 -7.52
C ILE A 18 9.04 -17.32 -8.44
N GLN A 19 7.90 -17.72 -7.85
CA GLN A 19 6.66 -17.96 -8.59
C GLN A 19 6.12 -16.68 -9.23
N GLN A 20 6.07 -15.57 -8.48
CA GLN A 20 5.63 -14.28 -9.02
C GLN A 20 6.54 -13.79 -10.13
N PHE A 21 7.86 -13.97 -9.98
CA PHE A 21 8.82 -13.64 -11.03
C PHE A 21 8.60 -14.47 -12.29
N GLU A 22 8.35 -15.77 -12.15
CA GLU A 22 8.06 -16.66 -13.29
C GLU A 22 6.82 -16.22 -14.06
N VAL A 23 5.77 -15.77 -13.37
CA VAL A 23 4.55 -15.23 -13.99
C VAL A 23 4.87 -13.98 -14.82
N ILE A 24 5.71 -13.08 -14.29
CA ILE A 24 6.10 -11.85 -15.00
C ILE A 24 6.95 -12.17 -16.23
N ILE A 25 7.90 -13.10 -16.12
CA ILE A 25 8.69 -13.56 -17.28
C ILE A 25 7.77 -14.19 -18.33
N LYS A 26 6.84 -15.07 -17.93
CA LYS A 26 5.86 -15.67 -18.85
C LYS A 26 5.03 -14.59 -19.57
N TYR A 27 4.61 -13.54 -18.87
CA TYR A 27 3.92 -12.41 -19.49
C TYR A 27 4.80 -11.70 -20.52
N ILE A 28 6.06 -11.38 -20.20
CA ILE A 28 6.99 -10.70 -21.13
C ILE A 28 7.16 -11.49 -22.44
N TYR A 29 7.26 -12.82 -22.35
CA TYR A 29 7.46 -13.67 -23.53
C TYR A 29 6.18 -13.98 -24.31
N ARG A 30 5.01 -14.01 -23.64
CA ARG A 30 3.75 -14.47 -24.25
C ARG A 30 2.72 -13.36 -24.50
N GLY A 31 2.87 -12.22 -23.84
CA GLY A 31 1.90 -11.12 -23.83
C GLY A 31 0.57 -11.46 -23.13
N VAL A 32 0.46 -12.59 -22.43
CA VAL A 32 -0.78 -13.07 -21.82
C VAL A 32 -0.52 -13.60 -20.42
N ILE A 33 -1.45 -13.31 -19.51
CA ILE A 33 -1.46 -13.79 -18.12
C ILE A 33 -2.85 -14.35 -17.77
N LEU A 34 -2.90 -15.51 -17.12
CA LEU A 34 -4.14 -16.14 -16.64
C LEU A 34 -4.31 -15.87 -15.15
N LEU A 35 -5.01 -14.79 -14.81
CA LEU A 35 -5.16 -14.33 -13.42
C LEU A 35 -6.05 -15.23 -12.57
N LYS A 36 -6.93 -16.02 -13.18
CA LYS A 36 -7.87 -16.91 -12.48
C LYS A 36 -7.18 -18.07 -11.75
N ASP A 37 -5.93 -18.36 -12.10
CA ASP A 37 -5.16 -19.46 -11.53
C ASP A 37 -4.42 -19.06 -10.25
N TYR A 38 -4.51 -17.79 -9.83
CA TYR A 38 -3.78 -17.22 -8.70
C TYR A 38 -4.72 -16.58 -7.68
N ASP A 39 -4.38 -16.73 -6.40
CA ASP A 39 -5.07 -16.02 -5.33
C ASP A 39 -4.82 -14.51 -5.40
N THR A 40 -5.77 -13.71 -4.93
CA THR A 40 -5.68 -12.25 -5.01
C THR A 40 -4.45 -11.68 -4.30
N SER A 41 -4.05 -12.26 -3.17
CA SER A 41 -2.83 -11.87 -2.44
C SER A 41 -1.56 -12.12 -3.27
N PHE A 42 -1.57 -13.17 -4.10
CA PHE A 42 -0.49 -13.47 -5.04
C PHE A 42 -0.44 -12.44 -6.17
N ILE A 43 -1.59 -11.93 -6.63
CA ILE A 43 -1.72 -10.94 -7.72
C ILE A 43 -1.41 -9.51 -7.24
N PHE A 44 -1.75 -9.20 -5.99
CA PHE A 44 -1.61 -7.86 -5.43
C PHE A 44 -0.16 -7.37 -5.44
N LYS A 45 0.80 -8.20 -5.01
CA LYS A 45 2.22 -7.81 -4.94
C LYS A 45 2.91 -7.64 -6.31
N PRO A 46 2.72 -8.53 -7.30
CA PRO A 46 3.26 -8.38 -8.65
C PRO A 46 2.87 -7.08 -9.34
N MET A 47 1.73 -6.47 -9.00
CA MET A 47 1.35 -5.16 -9.55
C MET A 47 2.40 -4.08 -9.22
N PHE A 48 2.89 -4.04 -7.98
CA PHE A 48 3.94 -3.12 -7.53
C PHE A 48 5.27 -3.39 -8.24
N PHE A 49 5.63 -4.67 -8.39
CA PHE A 49 6.82 -5.06 -9.14
C PHE A 49 6.72 -4.68 -10.62
N ALA A 50 5.60 -5.01 -11.28
CA ALA A 50 5.39 -4.70 -12.69
C ALA A 50 5.57 -3.20 -12.94
N HIS A 51 5.08 -2.37 -12.01
CA HIS A 51 5.32 -0.94 -12.05
C HIS A 51 6.80 -0.57 -11.82
N GLU A 52 7.45 -1.08 -10.77
CA GLU A 52 8.86 -0.79 -10.45
C GLU A 52 9.81 -1.09 -11.62
N TYR A 53 9.51 -2.12 -12.41
CA TYR A 53 10.31 -2.55 -13.56
C TYR A 53 9.73 -2.08 -14.91
N PHE A 54 8.90 -1.04 -14.90
CA PHE A 54 8.38 -0.34 -16.09
C PHE A 54 7.55 -1.21 -17.05
N ILE A 55 6.90 -2.25 -16.53
CA ILE A 55 5.94 -3.11 -17.25
C ILE A 55 4.51 -2.54 -17.05
N ASN A 56 4.33 -1.28 -17.43
CA ASN A 56 3.13 -0.49 -17.08
C ASN A 56 1.83 -1.10 -17.61
N GLU A 57 1.84 -1.74 -18.78
CA GLU A 57 0.67 -2.43 -19.33
C GLU A 57 0.17 -3.53 -18.39
N LEU A 58 1.09 -4.36 -17.87
CA LEU A 58 0.76 -5.40 -16.90
C LEU A 58 0.28 -4.77 -15.60
N ALA A 59 0.97 -3.75 -15.08
CA ALA A 59 0.59 -3.08 -13.84
C ALA A 59 -0.85 -2.53 -13.92
N ASN A 60 -1.19 -1.81 -14.99
CA ASN A 60 -2.53 -1.25 -15.22
C ASN A 60 -3.59 -2.35 -15.39
N HIS A 61 -3.24 -3.45 -16.06
CA HIS A 61 -4.13 -4.60 -16.21
C HIS A 61 -4.43 -5.26 -14.85
N LEU A 62 -3.41 -5.47 -14.03
CA LEU A 62 -3.55 -6.04 -12.69
C LEU A 62 -4.36 -5.11 -11.77
N GLU A 63 -4.09 -3.81 -11.78
CA GLU A 63 -4.85 -2.81 -11.02
C GLU A 63 -6.34 -2.83 -11.39
N SER A 64 -6.63 -2.78 -12.69
CA SER A 64 -8.00 -2.85 -13.21
C SER A 64 -8.70 -4.14 -12.83
N TYR A 65 -8.01 -5.28 -12.90
CA TYR A 65 -8.54 -6.58 -12.51
C TYR A 65 -8.85 -6.64 -11.01
N LEU A 66 -7.95 -6.16 -10.17
CA LEU A 66 -8.13 -6.13 -8.71
C LEU A 66 -9.37 -5.32 -8.32
N ILE A 67 -9.53 -4.13 -8.90
CA ILE A 67 -10.66 -3.24 -8.62
C ILE A 67 -11.99 -3.83 -9.10
N LYS A 68 -12.02 -4.41 -10.31
CA LYS A 68 -13.26 -4.90 -10.92
C LYS A 68 -13.69 -6.26 -10.39
N GLU A 69 -12.76 -7.21 -10.35
CA GLU A 69 -13.05 -8.62 -10.08
C GLU A 69 -12.76 -9.02 -8.63
N GLN A 70 -11.84 -8.33 -7.96
CA GLN A 70 -11.37 -8.70 -6.61
C GLN A 70 -11.72 -7.66 -5.53
N SER A 71 -12.69 -6.79 -5.79
CA SER A 71 -13.09 -5.72 -4.86
C SER A 71 -13.53 -6.23 -3.48
N HIS A 72 -14.04 -7.46 -3.38
CA HIS A 72 -14.37 -8.05 -2.08
C HIS A 72 -13.11 -8.28 -1.24
N TRP A 73 -12.08 -8.89 -1.83
CA TRP A 73 -10.79 -9.10 -1.17
C TRP A 73 -10.14 -7.77 -0.79
N LEU A 74 -10.17 -6.77 -1.68
CA LEU A 74 -9.64 -5.44 -1.38
C LEU A 74 -10.34 -4.79 -0.16
N ARG A 75 -11.65 -4.99 0.00
CA ARG A 75 -12.40 -4.48 1.17
C ARG A 75 -12.09 -5.23 2.46
N LEU A 76 -11.78 -6.52 2.38
CA LEU A 76 -11.37 -7.31 3.54
C LEU A 76 -9.99 -6.89 4.03
N HIS A 77 -9.09 -6.54 3.11
CA HIS A 77 -7.70 -6.12 3.39
C HIS A 77 -7.51 -4.61 3.27
N PHE A 78 -8.54 -3.83 3.59
CA PHE A 78 -8.59 -2.41 3.20
C PHE A 78 -7.46 -1.55 3.76
N ALA A 79 -7.08 -1.73 5.04
CA ALA A 79 -6.01 -0.94 5.65
C ALA A 79 -4.66 -1.19 4.95
N ASP A 80 -4.30 -2.47 4.74
CA ASP A 80 -3.10 -2.87 3.99
C ASP A 80 -3.10 -2.34 2.56
N VAL A 81 -4.24 -2.46 1.87
CA VAL A 81 -4.41 -1.98 0.49
C VAL A 81 -4.25 -0.47 0.43
N TYR A 82 -4.88 0.26 1.36
CA TYR A 82 -4.74 1.71 1.47
C TYR A 82 -3.28 2.05 1.65
N GLN A 83 -2.64 1.56 2.72
CA GLN A 83 -1.24 1.82 3.02
C GLN A 83 -0.34 1.56 1.81
N THR A 84 -0.44 0.37 1.19
CA THR A 84 0.43 -0.02 0.09
C THR A 84 0.19 0.83 -1.16
N SER A 85 -1.06 1.17 -1.48
CA SER A 85 -1.41 2.00 -2.65
C SER A 85 -0.85 3.42 -2.55
N PHE A 86 -0.72 3.97 -1.34
CA PHE A 86 -0.20 5.32 -1.11
C PHE A 86 1.32 5.37 -0.87
N GLN A 87 2.03 4.23 -0.90
CA GLN A 87 3.51 4.19 -0.83
C GLN A 87 4.18 4.92 -2.00
N ASN A 88 3.50 5.00 -3.14
CA ASN A 88 3.96 5.68 -4.34
C ASN A 88 2.77 6.30 -5.08
N ASN A 89 3.02 7.19 -6.04
CA ASN A 89 1.96 7.90 -6.77
C ASN A 89 1.47 7.16 -8.03
N GLN A 90 1.71 5.84 -8.12
CA GLN A 90 1.60 5.12 -9.38
C GLN A 90 0.26 4.41 -9.56
N PHE A 91 -0.42 4.06 -8.47
CA PHE A 91 -1.70 3.33 -8.49
C PHE A 91 -2.89 4.27 -8.30
N GLN A 92 -3.06 5.21 -9.24
CA GLN A 92 -4.03 6.30 -9.10
C GLN A 92 -5.48 5.80 -9.07
N GLU A 93 -5.82 4.76 -9.84
CA GLU A 93 -7.17 4.21 -9.86
C GLU A 93 -7.48 3.45 -8.57
N LEU A 94 -6.51 2.71 -8.02
CA LEU A 94 -6.64 2.05 -6.73
C LEU A 94 -6.71 3.07 -5.59
N GLN A 95 -5.89 4.13 -5.62
CA GLN A 95 -5.96 5.23 -4.65
C GLN A 95 -7.32 5.93 -4.69
N LYS A 96 -7.85 6.19 -5.89
CA LYS A 96 -9.20 6.74 -6.06
C LYS A 96 -10.27 5.81 -5.49
N TRP A 97 -10.19 4.52 -5.80
CA TRP A 97 -11.10 3.50 -5.26
C TRP A 97 -11.05 3.44 -3.72
N CYS A 98 -9.85 3.46 -3.15
CA CYS A 98 -9.63 3.53 -1.70
C CYS A 98 -10.24 4.80 -1.11
N ASN A 99 -9.99 5.94 -1.74
CA ASN A 99 -10.50 7.23 -1.33
C ASN A 99 -12.03 7.29 -1.32
N ASP A 100 -12.70 6.79 -2.37
CA ASP A 100 -14.17 6.74 -2.44
C ASP A 100 -14.81 5.94 -1.28
N ILE A 101 -14.07 4.96 -0.75
CA ILE A 101 -14.48 4.16 0.41
C ILE A 101 -14.20 4.90 1.72
N VAL A 102 -12.98 5.42 1.89
CA VAL A 102 -12.56 6.05 3.15
C VAL A 102 -13.33 7.34 3.44
N THR A 103 -13.79 8.05 2.41
CA THR A 103 -14.70 9.20 2.59
C THR A 103 -15.95 8.80 3.37
N LYS A 104 -16.56 7.66 3.01
CA LYS A 104 -17.83 7.19 3.59
C LYS A 104 -17.65 6.38 4.87
N TYR A 105 -16.55 5.65 4.95
CA TYR A 105 -16.23 4.73 6.05
C TYR A 105 -14.79 4.95 6.53
N PRO A 106 -14.46 6.14 7.06
CA PRO A 106 -13.10 6.47 7.49
C PRO A 106 -12.58 5.52 8.57
N ASN A 107 -13.48 4.98 9.38
CA ASN A 107 -13.20 3.97 10.40
C ASN A 107 -12.56 2.68 9.84
N LYS A 108 -12.68 2.39 8.54
CA LYS A 108 -11.97 1.27 7.90
C LYS A 108 -10.45 1.39 7.94
N VAL A 109 -9.92 2.61 8.05
CA VAL A 109 -8.49 2.87 8.24
C VAL A 109 -8.21 3.22 9.69
N PHE A 110 -8.95 4.17 10.26
CA PHE A 110 -8.67 4.69 11.60
C PHE A 110 -8.87 3.65 12.71
N ASP A 111 -9.85 2.76 12.62
CA ASP A 111 -10.04 1.69 13.63
C ASP A 111 -9.18 0.45 13.33
N SER A 112 -8.35 0.48 12.28
CA SER A 112 -7.50 -0.64 11.95
C SER A 112 -6.36 -0.76 12.95
N LYS A 113 -6.01 -2.01 13.31
CA LYS A 113 -4.79 -2.30 14.07
C LYS A 113 -3.53 -1.83 13.35
N ASP A 114 -3.62 -1.72 12.02
CA ASP A 114 -2.51 -1.32 11.15
C ASP A 114 -2.36 0.20 11.05
N LEU A 115 -3.23 0.99 11.70
CA LEU A 115 -3.12 2.45 11.73
C LEU A 115 -1.72 2.86 12.19
N HIS A 116 -1.22 2.28 13.28
CA HIS A 116 0.10 2.59 13.82
C HIS A 116 1.26 2.23 12.87
N SER A 117 1.04 1.38 11.87
CA SER A 117 2.04 1.07 10.84
C SER A 117 1.85 1.88 9.55
N LEU A 118 0.82 2.73 9.48
CA LEU A 118 0.54 3.57 8.33
C LEU A 118 1.72 4.52 8.09
N GLN A 119 2.18 4.58 6.85
CA GLN A 119 3.26 5.49 6.47
C GLN A 119 2.78 6.94 6.47
N GLU A 120 3.70 7.86 6.74
CA GLU A 120 3.42 9.30 6.85
C GLU A 120 2.73 9.87 5.60
N ASN A 121 3.17 9.49 4.40
CA ASN A 121 2.55 9.91 3.13
C ASN A 121 1.08 9.49 3.00
N ALA A 122 0.74 8.28 3.44
CA ALA A 122 -0.63 7.78 3.44
C ALA A 122 -1.48 8.51 4.49
N LEU A 123 -0.93 8.77 5.67
CA LEU A 123 -1.58 9.58 6.70
C LEU A 123 -1.83 11.02 6.22
N ILE A 124 -0.82 11.69 5.65
CA ILE A 124 -0.97 13.03 5.07
C ILE A 124 -2.04 13.05 3.98
N SER A 125 -2.12 12.01 3.16
CA SER A 125 -3.13 11.90 2.10
C SER A 125 -4.54 11.78 2.67
N LEU A 126 -4.73 11.12 3.82
CA LEU A 126 -6.00 11.09 4.55
C LEU A 126 -6.34 12.46 5.13
N LEU A 127 -5.40 13.09 5.83
CA LEU A 127 -5.63 14.34 6.57
C LEU A 127 -5.86 15.55 5.67
N LYS A 128 -5.42 15.50 4.41
CA LYS A 128 -5.71 16.54 3.41
C LYS A 128 -7.17 16.57 2.93
N ARG A 129 -8.00 15.62 3.37
CA ARG A 129 -9.38 15.49 2.91
C ARG A 129 -10.36 16.17 3.86
N ASP A 130 -11.13 17.09 3.33
CA ASP A 130 -12.20 17.78 4.06
C ASP A 130 -13.55 17.04 4.01
N ASP A 131 -13.63 15.92 3.29
CA ASP A 131 -14.88 15.20 3.01
C ASP A 131 -15.07 13.92 3.83
N LEU A 132 -14.13 13.60 4.72
CA LEU A 132 -14.20 12.43 5.59
C LEU A 132 -15.45 12.51 6.48
N GLN A 133 -16.28 11.46 6.47
CA GLN A 133 -17.45 11.34 7.32
C GLN A 133 -17.07 10.95 8.77
N MET A 134 -16.23 11.76 9.41
CA MET A 134 -15.74 11.60 10.79
C MET A 134 -15.51 12.97 11.42
N GLU A 135 -15.79 13.09 12.71
CA GLU A 135 -15.51 14.30 13.48
C GLU A 135 -14.00 14.59 13.52
N GLU A 136 -13.59 15.82 13.23
CA GLU A 136 -12.18 16.25 13.26
C GLU A 136 -11.50 15.93 14.59
N ARG A 137 -12.21 16.08 15.72
CA ARG A 137 -11.68 15.71 17.04
C ARG A 137 -11.25 14.25 17.12
N LYS A 138 -12.03 13.33 16.51
CA LYS A 138 -11.68 11.91 16.49
C LYS A 138 -10.45 11.67 15.61
N ILE A 139 -10.40 12.32 14.45
CA ILE A 139 -9.23 12.28 13.57
C ILE A 139 -7.97 12.71 14.32
N TRP A 140 -8.04 13.83 15.07
CA TRP A 140 -6.92 14.30 15.89
C TRP A 140 -6.46 13.29 16.94
N ASN A 141 -7.38 12.60 17.62
CA ASN A 141 -7.01 11.55 18.56
C ASN A 141 -6.21 10.42 17.89
N TYR A 142 -6.66 9.94 16.72
CA TYR A 142 -5.93 8.92 15.97
C TYR A 142 -4.55 9.40 15.50
N VAL A 143 -4.41 10.67 15.13
CA VAL A 143 -3.11 11.25 14.75
C VAL A 143 -2.14 11.26 15.94
N ILE A 144 -2.63 11.59 17.14
CA ILE A 144 -1.83 11.54 18.37
C ILE A 144 -1.42 10.10 18.68
N GLU A 145 -2.36 9.15 18.63
CA GLU A 145 -2.10 7.72 18.84
C GLU A 145 -1.07 7.18 17.82
N TRP A 146 -1.17 7.58 16.55
CA TRP A 146 -0.19 7.27 15.52
C TRP A 146 1.18 7.87 15.84
N GLY A 147 1.23 9.14 16.23
CA GLY A 147 2.47 9.86 16.56
C GLY A 147 3.21 9.26 17.75
N ILE A 148 2.48 8.87 18.80
CA ILE A 148 3.03 8.12 19.95
C ILE A 148 3.61 6.78 19.49
N ALA A 149 2.89 6.05 18.65
CA ALA A 149 3.34 4.75 18.17
C ALA A 149 4.63 4.84 17.31
N GLN A 150 4.84 5.94 16.57
CA GLN A 150 6.09 6.19 15.86
C GLN A 150 7.27 6.55 16.79
N ASN A 151 7.00 7.02 18.00
CA ASN A 151 7.99 7.56 18.92
C ASN A 151 7.95 6.81 20.26
N GLN A 152 8.55 5.62 20.31
CA GLN A 152 8.55 4.73 21.49
C GLN A 152 9.14 5.35 22.77
N GLY A 153 9.83 6.49 22.68
CA GLY A 153 10.34 7.23 23.84
C GLY A 153 9.35 8.21 24.48
N LEU A 154 8.17 8.42 23.88
CA LEU A 154 7.15 9.30 24.43
C LEU A 154 6.28 8.59 25.47
N PRO A 155 5.87 9.27 26.54
CA PRO A 155 4.80 8.80 27.41
C PRO A 155 3.52 8.53 26.60
N SER A 156 2.80 7.47 26.97
CA SER A 156 1.55 7.10 26.28
C SER A 156 0.40 8.06 26.57
N ASP A 157 0.43 8.76 27.71
CA ASP A 157 -0.51 9.83 28.00
C ASP A 157 0.09 11.19 27.59
N PRO A 158 -0.55 11.94 26.67
CA PRO A 158 -0.14 13.29 26.34
C PRO A 158 -0.10 14.26 27.53
N GLU A 159 -0.84 14.00 28.60
CA GLU A 159 -0.80 14.81 29.83
C GLU A 159 0.54 14.66 30.59
N ASP A 160 1.28 13.58 30.35
CA ASP A 160 2.61 13.32 30.95
C ASP A 160 3.75 13.95 30.13
N TRP A 161 3.46 14.63 29.01
CA TRP A 161 4.48 15.23 28.16
C TRP A 161 5.08 16.49 28.77
N THR A 162 6.39 16.60 28.69
CA THR A 162 7.20 17.73 29.16
C THR A 162 7.68 18.61 28.01
N LEU A 163 8.28 19.76 28.31
CA LEU A 163 8.91 20.64 27.32
C LEU A 163 10.01 19.94 26.49
N GLU A 164 10.63 18.88 27.02
CA GLU A 164 11.64 18.11 26.28
C GLU A 164 11.04 17.19 25.20
N ASN A 165 9.71 17.05 25.18
CA ASN A 165 8.99 16.22 24.21
C ASN A 165 8.47 17.01 22.99
N PHE A 166 8.58 18.35 22.99
CA PHE A 166 8.15 19.27 21.91
C PHE A 166 9.36 19.82 21.14
#